data_AF-A0A6C0HB95-F1
#
_entry.id   AF-A0A6C0HB95-F1
#
_cell.length_a   1.000
_cell.length_b   1.000
_cell.length_c   1.000
_cell.angle_alpha   90.00
_cell.angle_beta   90.00
_cell.angle_gamma   90.00
#
_symmetry.space_group_name_H-M   'P 1'
#
loop_
_entity.id
_entity.type
_entity.pdbx_description
1 polymer ?
#
loop_
_entity_poly.entity_id
_entity_poly.type
_entity_poly.pdbx_seq_one_letter_code
_entity_poly.pdbx_strand_id
1 'polypeptide(L)'
;MTSQLKTSNYEIITAAVHEILSSGKYSHAIIDVFTNSSKTIFAVDSNGVTVDDRRVQSISQTLAHVNENGDSINPTVTIEFTDGTNFTSDDVLDKFWYTVSGVPVVLKKF
;
A
#
# COMPACT_ATOMS: atom_id res chain seq x y z
N MET A 1 -5.68 -2.67 12.72
CA MET A 1 -7.02 -2.28 12.22
C MET A 1 -7.03 -2.43 10.70
N THR A 2 -8.18 -2.66 10.08
CA THR A 2 -8.31 -2.80 8.62
C THR A 2 -8.78 -1.49 8.06
N SER A 3 -7.95 -0.84 7.24
CA SER A 3 -8.33 0.39 6.55
C SER A 3 -8.51 0.10 5.07
N GLN A 4 -9.49 0.75 4.47
CA GLN A 4 -9.65 0.69 3.01
C GLN A 4 -8.48 1.44 2.36
N LEU A 5 -7.93 0.90 1.27
CA LEU A 5 -6.90 1.55 0.48
C LEU A 5 -7.57 2.60 -0.42
N LYS A 6 -7.47 3.86 -0.02
CA LYS A 6 -8.04 5.01 -0.72
C LYS A 6 -7.38 6.30 -0.26
N THR A 7 -7.49 7.36 -1.07
CA THR A 7 -6.80 8.63 -0.80
C THR A 7 -7.18 9.26 0.53
N SER A 8 -8.44 9.11 0.98
CA SER A 8 -8.88 9.60 2.31
C SER A 8 -8.11 8.98 3.49
N ASN A 9 -7.47 7.82 3.28
CA ASN A 9 -6.69 7.10 4.27
C ASN A 9 -5.18 7.15 3.99
N TYR A 10 -4.74 7.95 3.00
CA TYR A 10 -3.34 8.05 2.60
C TYR A 10 -2.43 8.44 3.78
N GLU A 11 -2.81 9.46 4.56
CA GLU A 11 -2.03 9.88 5.74
C GLU A 11 -1.94 8.78 6.81
N ILE A 12 -2.94 7.89 6.89
CA ILE A 12 -2.95 6.78 7.85
C ILE A 12 -1.96 5.70 7.42
N ILE A 13 -1.93 5.33 6.14
CA ILE A 13 -1.01 4.31 5.64
C ILE A 13 0.45 4.80 5.66
N THR A 14 0.69 6.05 5.27
CA THR A 14 2.04 6.64 5.27
C THR A 14 2.57 6.80 6.69
N ALA A 15 1.73 7.24 7.65
CA ALA A 15 2.12 7.31 9.06
C ALA A 15 2.45 5.93 9.63
N ALA A 16 1.66 4.89 9.31
CA ALA A 16 1.93 3.53 9.77
C ALA A 16 3.26 2.98 9.23
N VAL A 17 3.55 3.19 7.94
CA VAL A 17 4.84 2.81 7.35
C VAL A 17 5.99 3.60 7.98
N HIS A 18 5.80 4.91 8.17
CA HIS A 18 6.81 5.77 8.79
C HIS A 18 7.11 5.34 10.24
N GLU A 19 6.10 5.00 11.03
CA GLU A 19 6.26 4.50 12.40
C GLU A 19 7.08 3.21 12.43
N ILE A 20 6.78 2.26 11.53
CA ILE A 20 7.52 1.00 11.43
C ILE A 20 9.00 1.28 11.11
N LEU A 21 9.26 2.09 10.08
CA LEU A 21 10.62 2.35 9.60
C LEU A 21 11.44 3.22 10.57
N SER A 22 10.80 4.14 11.31
CA SER A 22 11.46 5.00 12.29
C SER A 22 11.67 4.34 13.67
N SER A 23 10.97 3.24 13.96
CA SER A 23 11.03 2.58 15.26
C SER A 23 12.39 1.98 15.63
N GLY A 24 13.27 1.72 14.64
CA GLY A 24 14.53 0.98 14.82
C GLY A 24 14.36 -0.50 15.19
N LYS A 25 13.12 -1.01 15.33
CA LYS A 25 12.81 -2.40 15.69
C LYS A 25 12.64 -3.29 14.45
N TYR A 26 12.30 -2.70 13.32
CA TYR A 26 11.98 -3.39 12.08
C TYR A 26 13.02 -3.05 11.02
N SER A 27 13.35 -4.03 10.18
CA SER A 27 14.29 -3.86 9.07
C SER A 27 13.62 -3.24 7.84
N HIS A 28 12.32 -3.51 7.65
CA HIS A 28 11.50 -2.97 6.58
C HIS A 28 10.01 -3.10 6.93
N ALA A 29 9.18 -2.33 6.23
CA ALA A 29 7.74 -2.45 6.24
C ALA A 29 7.27 -3.32 5.08
N ILE A 30 6.29 -4.18 5.36
CA ILE A 30 5.59 -5.01 4.38
C ILE A 30 4.11 -4.67 4.39
N ILE A 31 3.45 -4.91 3.27
CA ILE A 31 2.03 -4.66 3.09
C ILE A 31 1.32 -5.87 2.47
N ASP A 32 0.14 -6.12 2.97
CA ASP A 32 -0.84 -7.02 2.37
C ASP A 32 -2.01 -6.19 1.84
N VAL A 33 -2.50 -6.54 0.65
CA VAL A 33 -3.70 -5.93 0.07
C VAL A 33 -4.74 -7.01 -0.20
N PHE A 34 -5.99 -6.72 0.14
CA PHE A 34 -7.12 -7.65 0.08
C PHE A 34 -8.26 -7.08 -0.74
N THR A 35 -8.99 -7.96 -1.42
CA THR A 35 -10.20 -7.62 -2.19
C THR A 35 -11.45 -7.45 -1.32
N ASN A 36 -11.35 -7.75 -0.02
CA ASN A 36 -12.45 -7.64 0.93
C ASN A 36 -11.98 -7.20 2.32
N SER A 37 -12.90 -6.63 3.09
CA SER A 37 -12.65 -6.17 4.46
C SER A 37 -12.38 -7.31 5.46
N SER A 38 -12.76 -8.54 5.11
CA SER A 38 -12.54 -9.75 5.92
C SER A 38 -11.13 -10.32 5.82
N LYS A 39 -10.28 -9.79 4.91
CA LYS A 39 -8.91 -10.24 4.67
C LYS A 39 -8.77 -11.71 4.29
N THR A 40 -9.72 -12.23 3.52
CA THR A 40 -9.70 -13.64 3.13
C THR A 40 -9.11 -13.88 1.75
N ILE A 41 -9.07 -12.84 0.91
CA ILE A 41 -8.63 -12.93 -0.48
C ILE A 41 -7.65 -11.79 -0.76
N PHE A 42 -6.40 -12.14 -1.07
CA PHE A 42 -5.39 -11.17 -1.48
C PHE A 42 -5.72 -10.57 -2.85
N ALA A 43 -5.40 -9.30 -3.03
CA ALA A 43 -5.42 -8.65 -4.33
C ALA A 43 -4.20 -9.09 -5.15
N VAL A 44 -4.32 -8.97 -6.47
CA VAL A 44 -3.24 -9.23 -7.42
C VAL A 44 -2.81 -7.93 -8.08
N ASP A 45 -1.51 -7.76 -8.27
CA ASP A 45 -0.95 -6.63 -9.00
C ASP A 45 -1.18 -6.74 -10.52
N SER A 46 -0.70 -5.74 -11.27
CA SER A 46 -0.81 -5.69 -12.73
C SER A 46 -0.07 -6.83 -13.45
N ASN A 47 0.83 -7.54 -12.77
CA ASN A 47 1.55 -8.71 -13.28
C ASN A 47 0.90 -10.04 -12.86
N GLY A 48 -0.23 -10.00 -12.14
CA GLY A 48 -0.92 -11.17 -11.62
C GLY A 48 -0.28 -11.79 -10.38
N VAL A 49 0.62 -11.06 -9.70
CA VAL A 49 1.28 -11.51 -8.47
C VAL A 49 0.46 -11.05 -7.27
N THR A 50 0.25 -11.94 -6.30
CA THR A 50 -0.47 -11.60 -5.06
C THR A 50 0.28 -10.55 -4.27
N VAL A 51 -0.47 -9.63 -3.66
CA VAL A 51 0.08 -8.60 -2.77
C VAL A 51 -0.01 -9.09 -1.33
N ASP A 52 0.82 -10.09 -1.01
CA ASP A 52 1.05 -10.65 0.32
C ASP A 52 2.51 -10.50 0.74
N ASP A 53 2.75 -10.01 1.97
CA ASP A 53 4.07 -9.75 2.55
C ASP A 53 5.02 -8.93 1.66
N ARG A 54 4.47 -8.03 0.82
CA ARG A 54 5.28 -7.28 -0.14
C ARG A 54 5.97 -6.09 0.50
N ARG A 55 7.28 -5.96 0.26
CA ARG A 55 8.07 -4.88 0.85
C ARG A 55 7.77 -3.54 0.18
N VAL A 56 7.32 -2.58 1.00
CA VAL A 56 6.98 -1.23 0.56
C VAL A 56 8.26 -0.42 0.32
N GLN A 57 8.33 0.22 -0.84
CA GLN A 57 9.37 1.20 -1.17
C GLN A 57 8.85 2.63 -1.03
N SER A 58 7.68 2.92 -1.62
CA SER A 58 7.05 4.23 -1.58
C SER A 58 5.54 4.10 -1.63
N ILE A 59 4.83 5.13 -1.16
CA ILE A 59 3.38 5.25 -1.31
C ILE A 59 3.13 6.67 -1.81
N SER A 60 2.33 6.80 -2.86
CA SER A 60 1.94 8.08 -3.44
C SER A 60 0.42 8.15 -3.60
N GLN A 61 -0.10 9.37 -3.65
CA GLN A 61 -1.50 9.63 -4.00
C GLN A 61 -1.58 10.57 -5.19
N THR A 62 -2.57 10.33 -6.03
CA THR A 62 -3.01 11.28 -7.05
C THR A 62 -4.40 11.77 -6.65
N LEU A 63 -4.56 13.08 -6.52
CA LEU A 63 -5.86 13.68 -6.23
C LEU A 63 -6.70 13.77 -7.50
N ALA A 64 -8.02 13.80 -7.33
CA ALA A 64 -8.93 14.03 -8.44
C ALA A 64 -8.63 15.37 -9.12
N HIS A 65 -8.46 15.35 -10.44
CA HIS A 65 -8.19 16.53 -11.25
C HIS A 65 -8.65 16.32 -12.69
N VAL A 66 -8.73 17.40 -13.46
CA VAL A 66 -8.98 17.33 -14.90
C VAL A 66 -7.63 17.41 -15.62
N ASN A 67 -7.34 16.48 -16.52
CA ASN A 67 -6.09 16.46 -17.28
C ASN A 67 -6.10 17.51 -18.42
N GLU A 68 -4.99 17.63 -19.13
CA GLU A 68 -4.83 18.58 -20.25
C GLU A 68 -5.78 18.30 -21.43
N ASN A 69 -6.30 17.08 -21.54
CA ASN A 69 -7.26 16.66 -22.56
C ASN A 69 -8.72 16.94 -22.16
N GLY A 70 -8.97 17.41 -20.93
CA GLY A 70 -10.31 17.64 -20.39
C GLY A 70 -10.96 16.42 -19.74
N ASP A 71 -10.24 15.29 -19.61
CA ASP A 71 -10.75 14.10 -18.94
C ASP A 71 -10.65 14.24 -17.41
N SER A 72 -11.69 13.79 -16.71
CA SER A 72 -11.66 13.68 -15.24
C SER A 72 -10.83 12.47 -14.83
N ILE A 73 -9.78 12.70 -14.06
CA ILE A 73 -8.95 11.67 -13.45
C ILE A 73 -9.44 11.44 -12.02
N ASN A 74 -9.73 10.18 -11.71
CA ASN A 74 -10.14 9.76 -10.37
C ASN A 74 -8.97 9.86 -9.38
N PRO A 75 -9.25 10.01 -8.08
CA PRO A 75 -8.22 9.90 -7.07
C PRO A 75 -7.70 8.47 -7.00
N THR A 76 -6.39 8.31 -6.87
CA THR A 76 -5.75 7.00 -6.76
C THR A 76 -4.69 6.97 -5.67
N VAL A 77 -4.47 5.79 -5.10
CA VAL A 77 -3.32 5.49 -4.24
C VAL A 77 -2.46 4.44 -4.93
N THR A 78 -1.17 4.74 -5.05
CA THR A 78 -0.19 3.83 -5.65
C THR A 78 0.86 3.44 -4.63
N ILE A 79 1.09 2.14 -4.49
CA ILE A 79 2.13 1.55 -3.65
C ILE A 79 3.21 1.00 -4.58
N GLU A 80 4.44 1.45 -4.41
CA GLU A 80 5.59 0.90 -5.11
C GLU A 80 6.31 -0.11 -4.22
N PHE A 81 6.66 -1.25 -4.78
CA PHE A 81 7.37 -2.32 -4.10
C PHE A 81 8.86 -2.29 -4.45
N THR A 82 9.69 -2.86 -3.58
CA THR A 82 11.16 -2.86 -3.79
C THR A 82 11.64 -3.72 -4.96
N ASP A 83 10.77 -4.54 -5.55
CA ASP A 83 11.05 -5.30 -6.77
C ASP A 83 10.74 -4.51 -8.05
N GLY A 84 10.34 -3.24 -7.93
CA GLY A 84 10.06 -2.35 -9.05
C GLY A 84 8.64 -2.45 -9.60
N THR A 85 7.81 -3.35 -9.08
CA THR A 85 6.38 -3.41 -9.43
C THR A 85 5.56 -2.45 -8.55
N ASN A 86 4.30 -2.23 -8.92
CA ASN A 86 3.40 -1.37 -8.18
C ASN A 86 1.98 -1.94 -8.09
N PHE A 87 1.22 -1.42 -7.13
CA PHE A 87 -0.20 -1.65 -6.99
C PHE A 87 -0.93 -0.31 -6.91
N THR A 88 -1.89 -0.08 -7.79
CA THR A 88 -2.71 1.14 -7.82
C THR A 88 -4.16 0.81 -7.50
N SER A 89 -4.77 1.60 -6.63
CA SER A 89 -6.19 1.54 -6.29
C SER A 89 -6.86 2.84 -6.69
N ASP A 90 -7.93 2.75 -7.46
CA ASP A 90 -8.83 3.86 -7.80
C ASP A 90 -9.94 4.00 -6.74
N ASP A 91 -10.09 5.18 -6.16
CA ASP A 91 -11.04 5.41 -5.06
C ASP A 91 -12.52 5.20 -5.46
N VAL A 92 -12.85 5.30 -6.75
CA VAL A 92 -14.21 5.20 -7.29
C VAL A 92 -14.50 3.79 -7.78
N LEU A 93 -13.56 3.17 -8.48
CA LEU A 93 -13.74 1.88 -9.13
C LEU A 93 -13.38 0.71 -8.22
N ASP A 94 -12.39 0.91 -7.33
CA ASP A 94 -11.80 -0.18 -6.58
C ASP A 94 -12.23 -0.19 -5.11
N LYS A 95 -12.25 -1.40 -4.56
CA LYS A 95 -12.47 -1.64 -3.14
C LYS A 95 -11.42 -2.61 -2.65
N PHE A 96 -10.30 -2.04 -2.21
CA PHE A 96 -9.23 -2.80 -1.58
C PHE A 96 -9.07 -2.40 -0.12
N TRP A 97 -8.57 -3.34 0.68
CA TRP A 97 -8.23 -3.13 2.08
C TRP A 97 -6.78 -3.54 2.30
N TYR A 98 -6.11 -2.92 3.27
CA TYR A 98 -4.70 -3.19 3.50
C TYR A 98 -4.38 -3.47 4.97
N THR A 99 -3.25 -4.15 5.17
CA THR A 99 -2.53 -4.21 6.44
C THR A 99 -1.06 -3.90 6.22
N VAL A 100 -0.48 -3.13 7.13
CA VAL A 100 0.96 -2.86 7.14
C VAL A 100 1.55 -3.53 8.37
N SER A 101 2.65 -4.24 8.18
CA SER A 101 3.38 -4.93 9.24
C SER A 101 4.87 -4.63 9.13
N GLY A 102 5.59 -4.69 10.26
CA GLY A 102 7.05 -4.55 10.28
C GLY A 102 7.73 -5.91 10.39
N VAL A 103 8.81 -6.12 9.64
CA VAL A 103 9.63 -7.33 9.75
C VAL A 103 10.74 -7.10 10.79
N PRO A 104 10.75 -7.82 11.93
CA PRO A 104 11.69 -7.57 13.02
C PRO A 104 13.15 -7.67 12.59
N VAL A 105 14.01 -6.82 13.14
CA VAL A 105 15.46 -6.96 12.99
C VAL A 105 15.94 -8.15 13.83
N VAL A 106 16.55 -9.15 13.17
CA VAL A 106 17.20 -10.26 13.88
C VAL A 106 18.67 -9.89 14.10
N LEU A 107 19.02 -9.51 15.33
CA LEU A 107 20.41 -9.31 15.73
C LEU A 107 21.05 -10.69 15.94
N LYS A 108 21.95 -11.07 15.04
CA LYS A 108 22.77 -12.28 15.22
C LYS A 108 23.78 -12.00 16.32
N LYS A 109 23.59 -12.59 17.50
CA LYS A 109 24.62 -12.63 18.54
C LYS A 109 25.74 -13.55 18.04
N PHE A 110 26.92 -12.98 17.86
CA PHE A 110 28.16 -13.71 17.63
C PHE A 110 28.73 -14.21 18.95
#